data_AF-A0AAW1XA22-F1
#
_entry.id   AF-A0AAW1XA22-F1
#
_cell.length_a   1.000
_cell.length_b   1.000
_cell.length_c   1.000
_cell.angle_alpha   90.00
_cell.angle_beta   90.00
_cell.angle_gamma   90.00
#
_symmetry.space_group_name_H-M   'P 1'
#
loop_
_entity.id
_entity.type
_entity.pdbx_description
1 polymer ?
#
loop_
_entity_poly.entity_id
_entity_poly.type
_entity_poly.pdbx_seq_one_letter_code
_entity_poly.pdbx_strand_id
1 'polypeptide(L)'
;MSNHKEILILQECCTDATGSYVIFTPITPDVFQSMLYGVDQDIPLMPFGFSILPNVSGSILDGTLLTMVFQITVKNVSSKQAVEVVTQIVKEALQKIIEAVN
;
A
#
# COMPACT_ATOMS: atom_id res chain seq x y z
N MET A 1 27.07 11.66 9.14
CA MET A 1 26.16 10.82 9.95
C MET A 1 24.96 10.53 9.09
N SER A 2 24.92 9.36 8.44
CA SER A 2 23.83 8.98 7.55
C SER A 2 22.58 8.72 8.39
N ASN A 3 21.56 9.54 8.18
CA ASN A 3 20.26 9.43 8.85
C ASN A 3 19.45 8.30 8.19
N HIS A 4 19.94 7.07 8.25
CA HIS A 4 19.18 5.90 7.82
C HIS A 4 18.12 5.64 8.88
N LYS A 5 16.91 6.17 8.67
CA LYS A 5 15.75 5.71 9.42
C LYS A 5 15.42 4.32 8.92
N GLU A 6 15.75 3.32 9.72
CA GLU A 6 15.25 1.97 9.53
C GLU A 6 13.73 2.00 9.52
N ILE A 7 13.14 1.42 8.49
CA ILE A 7 11.69 1.32 8.33
C ILE A 7 11.35 -0.15 8.45
N LEU A 8 10.44 -0.46 9.36
CA LEU A 8 9.76 -1.74 9.45
C LEU A 8 8.42 -1.63 8.72
N ILE A 9 7.93 -2.75 8.18
CA ILE A 9 6.61 -2.81 7.57
C ILE A 9 5.72 -3.67 8.46
N LEU A 10 4.67 -3.08 9.02
CA LEU A 10 3.59 -3.84 9.64
C LEU A 10 2.64 -4.26 8.53
N GLN A 11 2.42 -5.56 8.38
CA GLN A 11 1.58 -6.12 7.32
C GLN A 11 0.54 -7.06 7.91
N GLU A 12 -0.69 -6.91 7.43
CA GLU A 12 -1.79 -7.84 7.66
C GLU A 12 -2.32 -8.29 6.30
N CYS A 13 -2.63 -9.59 6.19
CA CYS A 13 -3.28 -10.14 5.01
C CYS A 13 -4.35 -11.14 5.41
N CYS A 14 -5.40 -11.20 4.61
CA CYS A 14 -6.49 -12.14 4.82
C CYS A 14 -7.17 -12.44 3.49
N THR A 15 -7.72 -13.65 3.42
CA THR A 15 -8.45 -14.17 2.27
C THR A 15 -9.76 -14.76 2.78
N ASP A 16 -10.86 -14.38 2.15
CA ASP A 16 -12.17 -14.98 2.36
C ASP A 16 -12.87 -15.25 1.02
N ALA A 17 -14.15 -15.61 1.06
CA ALA A 17 -14.92 -15.92 -0.14
C ALA A 17 -15.10 -14.72 -1.10
N THR A 18 -14.86 -13.49 -0.64
CA THR A 18 -15.00 -12.25 -1.41
C THR A 18 -13.70 -11.82 -2.10
N GLY A 19 -12.55 -12.31 -1.64
CA GLY A 19 -11.26 -12.00 -2.22
C GLY A 19 -10.11 -12.07 -1.22
N SER A 20 -8.97 -11.50 -1.62
CA SER A 20 -7.77 -11.40 -0.79
C SER A 20 -7.38 -9.95 -0.63
N TYR A 21 -6.93 -9.54 0.55
CA TYR A 21 -6.36 -8.22 0.79
C TYR A 21 -5.03 -8.30 1.49
N VAL A 22 -4.17 -7.33 1.18
CA VAL A 22 -2.91 -7.08 1.87
C VAL A 22 -2.89 -5.61 2.24
N ILE A 23 -2.83 -5.34 3.54
CA ILE A 23 -2.74 -3.99 4.11
C ILE A 23 -1.42 -3.89 4.84
N PHE A 24 -0.70 -2.80 4.63
CA PHE A 24 0.57 -2.57 5.28
C PHE A 24 0.81 -1.09 5.57
N THR A 25 1.60 -0.81 6.59
CA THR A 25 2.03 0.56 6.94
C THR A 25 3.50 0.56 7.32
N PRO A 26 4.29 1.55 6.84
CA PRO A 26 5.64 1.74 7.35
C PRO A 26 5.61 2.22 8.80
N ILE A 27 6.45 1.66 9.65
CA ILE A 27 6.66 2.07 11.05
C ILE A 27 8.15 2.15 11.37
N THR A 28 8.51 2.86 12.44
CA THR A 28 9.89 2.86 12.95
C THR A 28 10.07 1.76 14.00
N PRO A 29 11.31 1.29 14.25
CA PRO A 29 11.59 0.34 15.33
C PRO A 29 11.08 0.79 16.70
N ASP A 30 11.19 2.08 17.03
CA ASP A 30 10.71 2.63 18.31
C ASP A 30 9.19 2.49 18.48
N VAL A 31 8.44 2.74 17.40
CA VAL A 31 6.98 2.58 17.35
C VAL A 31 6.62 1.10 17.52
N PHE A 32 7.32 0.21 16.81
CA PHE A 32 7.11 -1.23 16.93
C PHE A 32 7.38 -1.75 18.35
N GLN A 33 8.49 -1.33 18.96
CA GLN A 33 8.80 -1.71 20.34
C GLN A 33 7.74 -1.20 21.32
N SER A 34 7.26 0.03 21.15
CA SER A 34 6.19 0.58 21.99
C SER A 34 4.90 -0.24 21.89
N MET A 35 4.52 -0.69 20.68
CA MET A 35 3.39 -1.61 20.48
C MET A 35 3.61 -2.95 21.21
N LEU A 36 4.80 -3.54 21.13
CA LEU A 36 5.12 -4.82 21.79
C LEU A 36 5.01 -4.77 23.32
N TYR A 37 5.30 -3.61 23.92
CA TYR A 37 5.17 -3.40 25.36
C TYR A 37 3.76 -2.98 25.79
N GLY A 38 2.80 -2.94 24.87
CA GLY A 38 1.42 -2.58 25.17
C GLY A 38 1.25 -1.12 25.58
N VAL A 39 2.15 -0.24 25.12
CA VAL A 39 2.02 1.19 25.38
C VAL A 39 0.88 1.73 24.54
N ASP A 40 -0.16 2.24 25.19
CA ASP A 40 -1.29 2.88 24.52
C ASP A 40 -0.84 4.24 23.98
N GLN A 41 -0.49 4.28 22.70
CA GLN A 41 -0.11 5.48 21.97
C GLN A 41 -0.95 5.58 20.69
N ASP A 42 -1.56 6.75 20.49
CA ASP A 42 -2.15 7.13 19.20
C ASP A 42 -1.04 7.30 18.17
N ILE A 43 -0.65 6.19 17.53
CA ILE A 43 0.38 6.19 16.49
C ILE A 43 -0.29 6.54 15.16
N PRO A 44 0.08 7.65 14.50
CA PRO A 44 -0.47 8.01 13.20
C PRO A 44 0.12 7.08 12.14
N LEU A 45 -0.48 5.90 11.97
CA LEU A 45 -0.17 4.96 10.91
C LEU A 45 -0.74 5.45 9.58
N MET A 46 -0.07 5.07 8.51
CA MET A 46 -0.38 5.51 7.16
C MET A 46 -0.55 4.26 6.29
N PRO A 47 -1.72 3.58 6.38
CA PRO A 47 -1.92 2.29 5.75
C PRO A 47 -2.10 2.43 4.24
N PHE A 48 -1.45 1.53 3.50
CA PHE A 48 -1.59 1.29 2.08
C PHE A 48 -1.87 -0.18 1.85
N GLY A 49 -2.24 -0.54 0.63
CA GLY A 49 -2.52 -1.93 0.35
C GLY A 49 -3.18 -2.15 -0.97
N PHE A 50 -3.60 -3.38 -1.17
CA PHE A 50 -4.37 -3.77 -2.34
C PHE A 50 -5.32 -4.91 -2.00
N SER A 51 -6.40 -5.00 -2.77
CA SER A 51 -7.35 -6.09 -2.73
C SER A 51 -7.49 -6.72 -4.11
N ILE A 52 -7.61 -8.04 -4.11
CA ILE A 52 -7.73 -8.90 -5.28
C ILE A 52 -9.08 -9.60 -5.16
N LEU A 53 -10.04 -9.18 -5.98
CA LEU A 53 -11.38 -9.73 -5.99
C LEU A 53 -11.59 -10.54 -7.28
N PRO A 54 -12.28 -11.69 -7.24
CA PRO A 54 -12.70 -12.35 -8.46
C PRO A 54 -13.63 -11.40 -9.23
N ASN A 55 -13.37 -11.22 -10.53
CA ASN A 55 -14.32 -10.53 -11.38
C ASN A 55 -15.36 -11.55 -11.88
N VAL A 56 -16.63 -11.32 -11.53
CA VAL A 56 -17.70 -12.28 -11.81
C VAL A 56 -18.71 -11.62 -12.76
N SER A 57 -18.70 -12.06 -14.02
CA SER A 57 -19.62 -11.61 -15.05
C SER A 57 -20.75 -12.64 -15.19
N GLY A 58 -21.80 -12.51 -14.36
CA GLY A 58 -22.86 -13.52 -14.29
C GLY A 58 -22.40 -14.79 -13.57
N SER A 59 -22.44 -15.95 -14.24
CA SER A 59 -21.96 -17.24 -13.69
C SER A 59 -20.54 -17.61 -14.11
N ILE A 60 -19.82 -16.70 -14.78
CA ILE A 60 -18.49 -16.93 -15.32
C ILE A 60 -17.48 -16.12 -14.52
N LEU A 61 -16.42 -16.77 -14.06
CA LEU A 61 -15.23 -16.10 -13.53
C LEU A 61 -14.45 -15.52 -14.71
N ASP A 62 -14.39 -14.20 -14.78
CA ASP A 62 -13.85 -13.43 -15.91
C ASP A 62 -12.74 -12.51 -15.44
N GLY A 63 -11.64 -13.12 -14.99
CA GLY A 63 -10.47 -12.40 -14.49
C GLY A 63 -10.62 -11.91 -13.05
N THR A 64 -9.92 -10.81 -12.75
CA THR A 64 -9.70 -10.33 -11.39
C THR A 64 -9.78 -8.81 -11.36
N LEU A 65 -10.48 -8.26 -10.36
CA LEU A 65 -10.44 -6.84 -10.05
C LEU A 65 -9.35 -6.59 -9.01
N LEU A 66 -8.29 -5.88 -9.41
CA LEU A 66 -7.25 -5.38 -8.52
C LEU A 66 -7.58 -3.94 -8.11
N THR A 67 -7.76 -3.71 -6.81
CA THR A 67 -7.89 -2.36 -6.22
C THR A 67 -6.64 -2.06 -5.42
N MET A 68 -6.05 -0.88 -5.57
CA MET A 68 -4.86 -0.46 -4.84
C MET A 68 -5.09 0.87 -4.15
N VAL A 69 -4.54 1.02 -2.95
CA VAL A 69 -4.54 2.25 -2.17
C VAL A 69 -3.11 2.75 -2.06
N PHE A 70 -2.87 3.96 -2.55
CA PHE A 70 -1.57 4.63 -2.45
C PHE A 70 -1.71 5.90 -1.64
N GLN A 71 -0.69 6.20 -0.84
CA GLN A 71 -0.46 7.56 -0.38
C GLN A 71 0.94 7.99 -0.76
N ILE A 72 0.98 9.10 -1.47
CA ILE A 72 2.21 9.65 -1.99
C ILE A 72 2.36 11.02 -1.35
N THR A 73 3.41 11.17 -0.55
CA THR A 73 3.77 12.46 0.04
C THR A 73 4.90 13.07 -0.77
N VAL A 74 4.61 14.15 -1.50
CA VAL A 74 5.63 14.90 -2.24
C VAL A 74 5.99 16.15 -1.45
N LYS A 75 7.28 16.38 -1.20
CA LYS A 75 7.78 17.55 -0.45
C LYS A 75 8.50 18.51 -1.39
N ASN A 76 8.38 19.81 -1.14
CA ASN A 76 9.18 20.87 -1.77
C ASN A 76 9.05 20.95 -3.30
N VAL A 77 7.88 20.67 -3.86
CA VAL A 77 7.59 20.85 -5.30
C VAL A 77 6.33 21.71 -5.49
N SER A 78 6.17 22.28 -6.68
CA SER A 78 4.91 22.96 -7.03
C SER A 78 3.75 21.97 -7.15
N SER A 79 2.51 22.42 -6.94
CA SER A 79 1.32 21.55 -7.06
C SER A 79 1.22 20.87 -8.43
N LYS A 80 1.62 21.57 -9.50
CA LYS A 80 1.66 21.00 -10.85
C LYS A 80 2.65 19.83 -10.95
N GLN A 81 3.88 20.03 -10.46
CA GLN A 81 4.90 18.98 -10.45
C GLN A 81 4.50 17.82 -9.55
N ALA A 82 3.85 18.07 -8.42
CA ALA A 82 3.34 17.01 -7.54
C ALA A 82 2.35 16.10 -8.30
N VAL A 83 1.38 16.68 -9.03
CA VAL A 83 0.41 15.92 -9.82
C VAL A 83 1.10 15.11 -10.92
N GLU A 84 2.07 15.70 -11.63
CA GLU A 84 2.84 15.00 -12.66
C GLU A 84 3.61 13.79 -12.09
N VAL A 85 4.32 14.00 -10.97
CA VAL A 85 5.08 12.94 -10.29
C VAL A 85 4.15 11.83 -9.78
N VAL A 86 3.06 12.18 -9.10
CA VAL A 86 2.08 11.20 -8.58
C VAL A 86 1.48 10.38 -9.71
N THR A 87 1.08 11.03 -10.80
CA THR A 87 0.50 10.36 -11.97
C THR A 87 1.50 9.39 -12.60
N GLN A 88 2.77 9.80 -12.72
CA GLN A 88 3.81 8.97 -13.29
C GLN A 88 4.08 7.73 -12.42
N ILE A 89 4.19 7.89 -11.10
CA ILE A 89 4.38 6.78 -10.16
C ILE A 89 3.24 5.76 -10.27
N VAL A 90 1.98 6.22 -10.31
CA VAL A 90 0.81 5.33 -10.43
C VAL A 90 0.83 4.57 -11.76
N LYS A 91 1.16 5.25 -12.86
CA LYS A 91 1.27 4.61 -14.19
C LYS A 91 2.36 3.54 -14.24
N GLU A 92 3.54 3.84 -13.70
CA GLU A 92 4.64 2.88 -13.65
C GLU A 92 4.32 1.66 -12.79
N ALA A 93 3.66 1.86 -11.64
CA ALA A 93 3.20 0.77 -10.79
C ALA A 93 2.21 -0.13 -11.53
N LEU A 94 1.22 0.45 -12.21
CA LEU A 94 0.24 -0.30 -12.99
C LEU A 94 0.91 -1.08 -14.14
N GLN A 95 1.82 -0.45 -14.87
CA GLN A 95 2.54 -1.08 -15.98
C GLN A 95 3.32 -2.32 -15.50
N LYS A 96 4.07 -2.20 -14.41
CA LYS A 96 4.83 -3.32 -13.83
C LYS A 96 3.94 -4.48 -13.39
N ILE A 97 2.76 -4.19 -12.87
CA ILE A 97 1.80 -5.23 -12.47
C ILE A 97 1.27 -5.96 -13.70
N ILE A 98 0.89 -5.21 -14.75
CA ILE A 98 0.40 -5.80 -16.00
C ILE A 98 1.49 -6.68 -16.65
N GLU A 99 2.74 -6.23 -16.64
CA GLU A 99 3.90 -6.99 -17.15
C GLU A 99 4.20 -8.25 -16.31
N ALA A 100 3.92 -8.25 -15.02
CA ALA A 100 4.14 -9.42 -14.16
C ALA A 100 3.07 -10.50 -14.33
N VAL A 101 1.92 -10.17 -14.92
CA VAL A 101 0.76 -11.08 -15.07
C VAL A 101 0.65 -11.64 -16.48
N ASN A 102 1.22 -10.98 -17.51
CA ASN A 102 1.23 -11.42 -18.91
C ASN A 102 2.57 -12.03 -19.31
#